data_AF-A0A9P1A2R7-F1
#
_entry.id   AF-A0A9P1A2R7-F1
#
_cell.length_a   1.000
_cell.length_b   1.000
_cell.length_c   1.000
_cell.angle_alpha   90.00
_cell.angle_beta   90.00
_cell.angle_gamma   90.00
#
_symmetry.space_group_name_H-M   'P 1'
#
loop_
_entity.id
_entity.type
_entity.pdbx_description
1 polymer ?
#
loop_
_entity_poly.entity_id
_entity_poly.type
_entity_poly.pdbx_seq_one_letter_code
_entity_poly.pdbx_strand_id
1 'polypeptide(L)'
;MDHKENLNNYLRQLKARAQNTIQPQATVPRTAEGIDPSIMMQLDLTDPHAILRAKLALLSLKKPMAPAANKLRYVDVPNLTATLQIVEKDFPDNKYLDEEGVFVQRKDLAELCEIGRQTIPMFSTGFNTEGVVALFTLAYNLRIPHTEGEGYIFEEMSPEVAAMDADGATLINVQYSGAHTEMCCGLSNNPDRDAIFYCYLAASTLRLFTKSPENYIGAWTNILQRFCGFYGFSPPITPIPPTQQAMAGLHSAFSSDYRMKMTLYKLLYHTQNDMKHEGLRRFLYEIHLANSGLHAVGIFANLCISLGMNSKHILQTMYTPEFERQIDALSDFVRMMTTKGEGYDKRMWRFGRVFNENFMSTLQTKACPKFVYILACMLKTEDPAKCRNILDIVQIKGLSEAVKMKCSLVAQNLLNAFRSSEDQNEALAQ
;
A
#
# COMPACT_ATOMS: atom_id res chain seq x y z
N MET A 1 -14.41 61.46 25.73
CA MET A 1 -15.48 60.44 25.82
C MET A 1 -15.83 59.80 24.47
N ASP A 2 -15.23 60.23 23.35
CA ASP A 2 -15.64 59.85 21.98
C ASP A 2 -15.02 58.57 21.38
N HIS A 3 -14.03 57.95 22.02
CA HIS A 3 -13.35 56.78 21.44
C HIS A 3 -14.06 55.45 21.68
N LYS A 4 -14.76 55.30 22.82
CA LYS A 4 -15.54 54.09 23.13
C LYS A 4 -16.79 53.98 22.25
N GLU A 5 -17.39 55.10 21.90
CA GLU A 5 -18.60 55.15 21.07
C GLU A 5 -18.27 54.83 19.60
N ASN A 6 -17.14 55.34 19.10
CA ASN A 6 -16.63 54.98 17.78
C ASN A 6 -16.26 53.50 17.64
N LEU A 7 -15.64 52.89 18.67
CA LEU A 7 -15.32 51.46 18.67
C LEU A 7 -16.59 50.60 18.71
N ASN A 8 -17.59 51.00 19.49
CA ASN A 8 -18.87 50.29 19.55
C ASN A 8 -19.67 50.40 18.25
N ASN A 9 -19.63 51.56 17.58
CA ASN A 9 -20.24 51.72 16.25
C ASN A 9 -19.51 50.89 15.18
N TYR A 10 -18.18 50.82 15.22
CA TYR A 10 -17.40 49.96 14.32
C TYR A 10 -17.71 48.47 14.52
N LEU A 11 -17.80 48.01 15.78
CA LEU A 11 -18.16 46.62 16.10
C LEU A 11 -19.61 46.28 15.73
N ARG A 12 -20.54 47.23 15.83
CA ARG A 12 -21.92 47.06 15.32
C ARG A 12 -21.96 46.97 13.80
N GLN A 13 -21.18 47.77 13.09
CA GLN A 13 -21.06 47.69 11.63
C GLN A 13 -20.45 46.36 11.17
N LEU A 14 -19.44 45.85 11.88
CA LEU A 14 -18.88 44.52 11.61
C LEU A 14 -19.86 43.38 11.89
N LYS A 15 -20.65 43.45 12.97
CA LYS A 15 -21.71 42.47 13.24
C LYS A 15 -22.84 42.51 12.21
N ALA A 16 -23.23 43.70 11.75
CA ALA A 16 -24.23 43.86 10.68
C ALA A 16 -23.72 43.33 9.33
N ARG A 17 -22.42 43.50 9.02
CA ARG A 17 -21.80 42.89 7.83
C ARG A 17 -21.71 41.38 7.93
N ALA A 18 -21.38 40.83 9.11
CA ALA A 18 -21.33 39.38 9.32
C ALA A 18 -22.72 38.72 9.20
N GLN A 19 -23.79 39.40 9.60
CA GLN A 19 -25.17 38.88 9.49
C GLN A 19 -25.77 39.00 8.08
N ASN A 20 -25.28 39.93 7.26
CA ASN A 20 -25.68 40.05 5.84
C ASN A 20 -24.85 39.21 4.86
N THR A 21 -23.87 38.43 5.33
CA THR A 21 -23.04 37.55 4.47
C THR A 21 -23.50 36.09 4.48
N ILE A 22 -24.61 35.76 5.15
CA ILE A 22 -25.21 34.42 5.15
C ILE A 22 -26.66 34.51 4.67
N GLN A 23 -26.81 34.81 3.38
CA GLN A 23 -27.93 34.30 2.59
C GLN A 23 -27.34 33.59 1.36
N PRO A 24 -27.62 32.30 1.16
CA PRO A 24 -27.14 31.57 -0.01
C PRO A 24 -27.88 32.11 -1.23
N GLN A 25 -27.18 32.86 -2.08
CA GLN A 25 -27.61 32.98 -3.47
C GLN A 25 -27.44 31.61 -4.10
N ALA A 26 -28.57 31.00 -4.49
CA ALA A 26 -28.60 29.81 -5.30
C ALA A 26 -28.00 30.13 -6.67
N THR A 27 -26.70 29.94 -6.82
CA THR A 27 -26.07 29.77 -8.12
C THR A 27 -26.41 28.37 -8.61
N VAL A 28 -27.31 28.32 -9.59
CA VAL A 28 -27.57 27.13 -10.41
C VAL A 28 -26.23 26.64 -10.96
N PRO A 29 -25.84 25.36 -10.75
CA PRO A 29 -24.68 24.82 -11.43
C PRO A 29 -24.97 24.83 -12.92
N ARG A 30 -24.16 25.54 -13.71
CA ARG A 30 -24.09 25.29 -15.15
C ARG A 30 -23.62 23.86 -15.32
N THR A 31 -24.54 23.03 -15.80
CA THR A 31 -24.29 21.66 -16.22
C THR A 31 -23.11 21.65 -17.17
N ALA A 32 -22.07 20.89 -16.83
CA ALA A 32 -21.09 20.44 -17.81
C ALA A 32 -21.86 19.68 -18.89
N GLU A 33 -21.95 20.26 -20.08
CA GLU A 33 -22.56 19.59 -21.22
C GLU A 33 -21.77 18.30 -21.49
N GLY A 34 -22.44 17.16 -21.32
CA GLY A 34 -21.92 15.83 -21.64
C GLY A 34 -21.81 14.82 -20.49
N ILE A 35 -22.18 15.16 -19.25
CA ILE A 35 -22.18 14.21 -18.12
C ILE A 35 -23.61 13.76 -17.83
N ASP A 36 -23.87 12.45 -17.94
CA ASP A 36 -25.12 11.85 -17.46
C ASP A 36 -25.26 12.11 -15.94
N PRO A 37 -26.27 12.86 -15.49
CA PRO A 37 -26.45 13.23 -14.08
C PRO A 37 -26.61 12.03 -13.14
N SER A 38 -26.99 10.86 -13.66
CA SER A 38 -27.12 9.63 -12.87
C SER A 38 -25.77 9.09 -12.37
N ILE A 39 -24.65 9.41 -13.04
CA ILE A 39 -23.30 8.94 -12.69
C ILE A 39 -22.71 9.74 -11.51
N MET A 40 -23.10 11.01 -11.34
CA MET A 40 -22.58 11.86 -10.26
C MET A 40 -23.23 11.60 -8.89
N MET A 41 -24.43 11.02 -8.84
CA MET A 41 -25.13 10.77 -7.56
C MET A 41 -24.62 9.56 -6.76
N GLN A 42 -23.66 8.78 -7.26
CA GLN A 42 -23.14 7.58 -6.59
C GLN A 42 -21.65 7.65 -6.19
N LEU A 43 -20.97 8.79 -6.39
CA LEU A 43 -19.55 8.92 -6.10
C LEU A 43 -19.32 9.33 -4.63
N ASP A 44 -18.64 8.46 -3.87
CA ASP A 44 -18.04 8.84 -2.61
C ASP A 44 -16.86 9.80 -2.88
N LEU A 45 -17.10 11.09 -2.66
CA LEU A 45 -16.13 12.17 -2.88
C LEU A 45 -14.98 12.17 -1.86
N THR A 46 -14.99 11.25 -0.88
CA THR A 46 -13.92 11.14 0.14
C THR A 46 -12.83 10.13 -0.22
N ASP A 47 -13.02 9.29 -1.26
CA ASP A 47 -12.00 8.38 -1.77
C ASP A 47 -11.24 9.02 -2.95
N PRO A 48 -9.96 9.42 -2.79
CA PRO A 48 -9.13 9.96 -3.87
C PRO A 48 -9.00 9.00 -5.06
N HIS A 49 -9.13 7.70 -4.82
CA HIS A 49 -9.14 6.69 -5.87
C HIS A 49 -10.49 6.65 -6.61
N ALA A 50 -11.62 6.99 -5.99
CA ALA A 50 -12.93 7.08 -6.65
C ALA A 50 -12.99 8.21 -7.68
N ILE A 51 -12.42 9.37 -7.32
CA ILE A 51 -12.32 10.53 -8.21
C ILE A 51 -11.39 10.22 -9.39
N LEU A 52 -10.27 9.52 -9.13
CA LEU A 52 -9.35 9.06 -10.17
C LEU A 52 -10.02 8.03 -11.12
N ARG A 53 -10.85 7.12 -10.56
CA ARG A 53 -11.64 6.12 -11.32
C ARG A 53 -12.64 6.79 -12.28
N ALA A 54 -13.35 7.83 -11.84
CA ALA A 54 -14.33 8.54 -12.68
C ALA A 54 -13.68 9.29 -13.85
N LYS A 55 -12.50 9.88 -13.64
CA LYS A 55 -11.75 10.62 -14.68
C LYS A 55 -11.07 9.72 -15.72
N LEU A 56 -10.86 8.43 -15.43
CA LEU A 56 -10.11 7.51 -16.28
C LEU A 56 -10.97 6.62 -17.19
N ALA A 57 -12.27 6.47 -16.90
CA ALA A 57 -13.19 5.63 -17.68
C ALA A 57 -13.52 6.18 -19.09
N LEU A 58 -13.05 7.38 -19.44
CA LEU A 58 -13.62 8.14 -20.57
C LEU A 58 -12.96 7.96 -21.93
N LEU A 59 -11.76 7.40 -22.13
CA LEU A 59 -11.14 7.43 -23.48
C LEU A 59 -10.22 6.27 -23.86
N SER A 60 -10.51 5.73 -25.05
CA SER A 60 -9.74 4.73 -25.81
C SER A 60 -8.50 5.29 -26.54
N LEU A 61 -7.67 4.36 -26.99
CA LEU A 61 -6.24 4.44 -27.33
C LEU A 61 -5.87 5.18 -28.63
N LYS A 62 -4.79 5.99 -28.56
CA LYS A 62 -3.74 6.14 -29.60
C LYS A 62 -2.38 6.40 -28.93
N LYS A 63 -1.31 5.76 -29.42
CA LYS A 63 0.07 5.88 -28.92
C LYS A 63 0.57 7.33 -29.11
N PRO A 64 0.97 8.05 -28.05
CA PRO A 64 1.37 9.45 -28.17
C PRO A 64 2.74 9.61 -28.84
N MET A 65 2.86 10.58 -29.73
CA MET A 65 4.15 11.03 -30.26
C MET A 65 4.91 11.78 -29.16
N ALA A 66 6.19 11.43 -28.96
CA ALA A 66 7.09 12.14 -28.06
C ALA A 66 7.13 13.64 -28.40
N PRO A 67 6.91 14.55 -27.45
CA PRO A 67 7.13 15.98 -27.68
C PRO A 67 8.57 16.23 -28.13
N ALA A 68 8.76 16.96 -29.24
CA ALA A 68 10.08 17.24 -29.80
C ALA A 68 11.04 17.90 -28.79
N ALA A 69 10.49 18.65 -27.83
CA ALA A 69 11.20 19.29 -26.73
C ALA A 69 11.88 18.31 -25.75
N ASN A 70 11.46 17.05 -25.69
CA ASN A 70 12.03 16.06 -24.78
C ASN A 70 13.30 15.40 -25.33
N LYS A 71 13.57 15.43 -26.64
CA LYS A 71 14.76 14.80 -27.24
C LYS A 71 16.09 15.43 -26.79
N LEU A 72 16.10 16.69 -26.38
CA LEU A 72 17.31 17.43 -26.00
C LEU A 72 17.61 17.45 -24.49
N ARG A 73 16.67 16.96 -23.64
CA ARG A 73 16.75 17.13 -22.18
C ARG A 73 17.48 16.01 -21.43
N TYR A 74 17.90 14.94 -22.13
CA TYR A 74 18.27 13.65 -21.52
C TYR A 74 19.56 12.99 -22.07
N VAL A 75 20.39 13.74 -22.81
CA VAL A 75 21.52 13.19 -23.60
C VAL A 75 22.61 12.48 -22.78
N ASP A 76 22.71 12.73 -21.47
CA ASP A 76 23.84 12.27 -20.64
C ASP A 76 23.49 11.19 -19.60
N VAL A 77 22.37 10.49 -19.76
CA VAL A 77 21.87 9.61 -18.71
C VAL A 77 22.12 8.14 -19.11
N PRO A 78 23.02 7.42 -18.42
CA PRO A 78 23.36 6.06 -18.83
C PRO A 78 22.17 5.11 -18.68
N ASN A 79 21.93 4.34 -19.74
CA ASN A 79 20.85 3.38 -19.89
C ASN A 79 21.20 2.07 -19.17
N LEU A 80 20.57 1.81 -18.02
CA LEU A 80 20.81 0.61 -17.19
C LEU A 80 20.03 -0.64 -17.69
N THR A 81 19.53 -0.63 -18.92
CA THR A 81 18.58 -1.61 -19.50
C THR A 81 19.06 -3.04 -19.73
N ALA A 82 20.32 -3.38 -19.47
CA ALA A 82 20.90 -4.63 -19.96
C ALA A 82 20.42 -5.91 -19.21
N THR A 83 19.73 -5.82 -18.08
CA THR A 83 19.60 -6.97 -17.15
C THR A 83 18.19 -7.53 -16.90
N LEU A 84 17.12 -7.04 -17.55
CA LEU A 84 15.75 -7.53 -17.31
C LEU A 84 15.10 -8.01 -18.61
N GLN A 85 15.21 -9.31 -18.90
CA GLN A 85 14.76 -9.90 -20.19
C GLN A 85 13.30 -10.37 -20.21
N ILE A 86 12.64 -10.54 -19.05
CA ILE A 86 11.22 -10.92 -18.98
C ILE A 86 10.55 -10.05 -17.91
N VAL A 87 9.64 -9.17 -18.34
CA VAL A 87 8.88 -8.28 -17.45
C VAL A 87 7.44 -8.73 -17.47
N GLU A 88 6.93 -9.18 -16.33
CA GLU A 88 5.51 -9.43 -16.18
C GLU A 88 4.78 -8.12 -15.89
N LYS A 89 3.74 -7.85 -16.67
CA LYS A 89 3.01 -6.58 -16.67
C LYS A 89 1.55 -6.70 -16.23
N ASP A 90 1.06 -7.93 -16.05
CA ASP A 90 -0.33 -8.22 -15.70
C ASP A 90 -0.37 -9.15 -14.48
N PHE A 91 -1.37 -8.97 -13.64
CA PHE A 91 -1.52 -9.73 -12.40
C PHE A 91 -3.00 -9.79 -11.98
N PRO A 92 -3.79 -10.69 -12.57
CA PRO A 92 -5.18 -10.87 -12.17
C PRO A 92 -5.27 -11.47 -10.76
N ASP A 93 -6.40 -11.21 -10.10
CA ASP A 93 -6.63 -11.55 -8.70
C ASP A 93 -6.75 -13.05 -8.43
N ASN A 94 -7.15 -13.84 -9.43
CA ASN A 94 -7.29 -15.30 -9.31
C ASN A 94 -6.02 -16.07 -9.72
N LYS A 95 -4.96 -15.37 -10.11
CA LYS A 95 -3.77 -15.95 -10.77
C LYS A 95 -3.17 -17.16 -10.06
N TYR A 96 -3.13 -17.14 -8.73
CA TYR A 96 -2.48 -18.18 -7.91
C TYR A 96 -3.44 -18.84 -6.92
N LEU A 97 -4.76 -18.77 -7.14
CA LEU A 97 -5.72 -19.41 -6.24
C LEU A 97 -5.65 -20.93 -6.27
N ASP A 98 -5.34 -21.50 -7.43
CA ASP A 98 -5.27 -22.95 -7.65
C ASP A 98 -3.91 -23.54 -7.26
N GLU A 99 -2.95 -22.71 -6.84
CA GLU A 99 -1.63 -23.15 -6.40
C GLU A 99 -1.70 -23.71 -4.97
N GLU A 100 -0.87 -24.73 -4.70
CA GLU A 100 -0.80 -25.37 -3.40
C GLU A 100 -0.20 -24.41 -2.35
N GLY A 101 -0.93 -24.20 -1.25
CA GLY A 101 -0.49 -23.51 -0.05
C GLY A 101 -0.49 -24.45 1.16
N VAL A 102 -0.56 -23.86 2.36
CA VAL A 102 -0.69 -24.56 3.63
C VAL A 102 -2.13 -24.46 4.08
N PHE A 103 -2.70 -25.59 4.45
CA PHE A 103 -4.08 -25.65 4.90
C PHE A 103 -4.25 -24.85 6.20
N VAL A 104 -5.17 -23.88 6.18
CA VAL A 104 -5.57 -23.10 7.36
C VAL A 104 -7.07 -23.16 7.52
N GLN A 105 -7.53 -23.24 8.77
CA GLN A 105 -8.94 -23.35 9.08
C GLN A 105 -9.35 -22.42 10.23
N ARG A 106 -10.66 -22.19 10.32
CA ARG A 106 -11.25 -21.49 11.45
C ARG A 106 -11.10 -22.33 12.71
N LYS A 107 -10.79 -21.63 13.80
CA LYS A 107 -10.67 -22.24 15.12
C LYS A 107 -11.39 -21.37 16.15
N ASP A 108 -11.87 -22.01 17.20
CA ASP A 108 -12.42 -21.28 18.33
C ASP A 108 -11.31 -20.58 19.14
N LEU A 109 -11.70 -19.69 20.05
CA LEU A 109 -10.74 -18.92 20.82
C LEU A 109 -9.95 -19.79 21.82
N ALA A 110 -10.50 -20.90 22.30
CA ALA A 110 -9.80 -21.79 23.22
C ALA A 110 -8.65 -22.52 22.50
N GLU A 111 -8.92 -23.08 21.33
CA GLU A 111 -7.90 -23.71 20.47
C GLU A 111 -6.83 -22.69 20.06
N LEU A 112 -7.23 -21.49 19.64
CA LEU A 112 -6.29 -20.43 19.24
C LEU A 112 -5.39 -19.98 20.42
N CYS A 113 -5.94 -19.98 21.64
CA CYS A 113 -5.18 -19.68 22.85
C CYS A 113 -4.08 -20.74 23.08
N GLU A 114 -4.41 -22.02 22.94
CA GLU A 114 -3.47 -23.13 23.08
C GLU A 114 -2.36 -23.06 22.02
N ILE A 115 -2.74 -22.90 20.75
CA ILE A 115 -1.80 -22.75 19.63
C ILE A 115 -0.86 -21.56 19.87
N GLY A 116 -1.41 -20.42 20.29
CA GLY A 116 -0.63 -19.21 20.56
C GLY A 116 0.33 -19.34 21.74
N ARG A 117 -0.05 -20.05 22.80
CA ARG A 117 0.83 -20.31 23.96
C ARG A 117 2.09 -21.10 23.58
N GLN A 118 1.97 -21.99 22.60
CA GLN A 118 3.09 -22.78 22.08
C GLN A 118 3.90 -22.00 21.03
N THR A 119 3.21 -21.23 20.19
CA THR A 119 3.81 -20.60 19.01
C THR A 119 4.48 -19.26 19.30
N ILE A 120 3.88 -18.40 20.12
CA ILE A 120 4.42 -17.05 20.36
C ILE A 120 5.80 -17.06 21.05
N PRO A 121 6.11 -17.97 21.99
CA PRO A 121 7.46 -18.09 22.55
C PRO A 121 8.56 -18.39 21.51
N MET A 122 8.20 -18.99 20.37
CA MET A 122 9.12 -19.25 19.24
C MET A 122 9.66 -17.96 18.62
N PHE A 123 9.06 -16.80 18.90
CA PHE A 123 9.60 -15.50 18.50
C PHE A 123 11.00 -15.29 19.08
N SER A 124 11.28 -15.87 20.23
CA SER A 124 12.56 -15.74 20.92
C SER A 124 13.44 -16.99 20.76
N THR A 125 12.85 -18.17 20.67
CA THR A 125 13.56 -19.45 20.68
C THR A 125 13.76 -20.08 19.29
N GLY A 126 13.10 -19.57 18.25
CA GLY A 126 13.16 -20.11 16.89
C GLY A 126 11.95 -20.96 16.53
N PHE A 127 11.67 -21.06 15.23
CA PHE A 127 10.50 -21.78 14.69
C PHE A 127 10.86 -23.16 14.15
N ASN A 128 10.00 -24.13 14.45
CA ASN A 128 9.91 -25.39 13.71
C ASN A 128 8.79 -25.29 12.66
N THR A 129 8.60 -26.33 11.85
CA THR A 129 7.55 -26.38 10.83
C THR A 129 6.15 -26.15 11.41
N GLU A 130 5.82 -26.86 12.50
CA GLU A 130 4.50 -26.75 13.15
C GLU A 130 4.22 -25.31 13.62
N GLY A 131 5.21 -24.63 14.18
CA GLY A 131 5.13 -23.24 14.59
C GLY A 131 4.87 -22.28 13.43
N VAL A 132 5.45 -22.53 12.25
CA VAL A 132 5.18 -21.72 11.06
C VAL A 132 3.74 -21.93 10.56
N VAL A 133 3.25 -23.17 10.53
CA VAL A 133 1.87 -23.50 10.16
C VAL A 133 0.88 -22.88 11.16
N ALA A 134 1.20 -22.98 12.45
CA ALA A 134 0.45 -22.38 13.53
C ALA A 134 0.39 -20.85 13.40
N LEU A 135 1.47 -20.19 12.96
CA LEU A 135 1.43 -18.75 12.67
C LEU A 135 0.45 -18.40 11.56
N PHE A 136 0.41 -19.14 10.46
CA PHE A 136 -0.59 -18.89 9.42
C PHE A 136 -2.01 -19.15 9.92
N THR A 137 -2.21 -20.19 10.73
CA THR A 137 -3.51 -20.48 11.35
C THR A 137 -3.96 -19.34 12.27
N LEU A 138 -3.08 -18.85 13.15
CA LEU A 138 -3.35 -17.70 14.02
C LEU A 138 -3.62 -16.43 13.20
N ALA A 139 -2.81 -16.16 12.17
CA ALA A 139 -2.99 -14.99 11.31
C ALA A 139 -4.32 -15.04 10.55
N TYR A 140 -4.70 -16.18 9.96
CA TYR A 140 -5.98 -16.37 9.27
C TYR A 140 -7.18 -16.13 10.20
N ASN A 141 -7.03 -16.43 11.49
CA ASN A 141 -8.05 -16.19 12.52
C ASN A 141 -7.98 -14.79 13.17
N LEU A 142 -7.28 -13.82 12.55
CA LEU A 142 -7.27 -12.43 13.00
C LEU A 142 -8.69 -11.86 13.13
N ARG A 143 -9.00 -11.36 14.32
CA ARG A 143 -10.33 -10.86 14.68
C ARG A 143 -10.54 -9.40 14.27
N ILE A 144 -11.80 -9.06 14.07
CA ILE A 144 -12.20 -7.67 13.93
C ILE A 144 -12.05 -6.97 15.30
N PRO A 145 -11.56 -5.72 15.37
CA PRO A 145 -11.49 -5.02 16.64
C PRO A 145 -12.85 -4.58 17.18
N HIS A 146 -12.97 -4.45 18.51
CA HIS A 146 -14.17 -3.98 19.22
C HIS A 146 -15.42 -4.87 19.09
N THR A 147 -15.26 -6.15 18.75
CA THR A 147 -16.34 -7.12 18.58
C THR A 147 -16.27 -8.26 19.61
N GLU A 148 -15.49 -8.10 20.68
CA GLU A 148 -15.28 -9.14 21.70
C GLU A 148 -14.82 -10.51 21.14
N GLY A 149 -14.22 -10.52 19.95
CA GLY A 149 -13.77 -11.74 19.27
C GLY A 149 -14.69 -12.21 18.14
N GLU A 150 -15.80 -11.52 17.90
CA GLU A 150 -16.68 -11.82 16.77
C GLU A 150 -16.12 -11.27 15.44
N GLY A 151 -16.37 -11.99 14.36
CA GLY A 151 -15.92 -11.60 13.03
C GLY A 151 -14.41 -11.78 12.79
N TYR A 152 -14.05 -11.76 11.51
CA TYR A 152 -12.72 -12.07 11.03
C TYR A 152 -12.28 -11.06 9.98
N ILE A 153 -10.99 -10.73 9.97
CA ILE A 153 -10.42 -9.83 8.95
C ILE A 153 -10.35 -10.51 7.58
N PHE A 154 -10.10 -11.81 7.58
CA PHE A 154 -10.13 -12.64 6.39
C PHE A 154 -11.51 -13.28 6.27
N GLU A 155 -12.08 -13.33 5.08
CA GLU A 155 -13.27 -14.09 4.71
C GLU A 155 -12.96 -15.60 4.79
N GLU A 156 -14.00 -16.41 4.90
CA GLU A 156 -13.84 -17.87 4.86
C GLU A 156 -13.40 -18.31 3.47
N MET A 157 -12.31 -19.09 3.40
CA MET A 157 -11.85 -19.68 2.16
C MET A 157 -12.83 -20.75 1.69
N SER A 158 -13.10 -20.77 0.38
CA SER A 158 -13.99 -21.79 -0.17
C SER A 158 -13.36 -23.18 -0.07
N PRO A 159 -14.16 -24.25 0.09
CA PRO A 159 -13.65 -25.62 0.16
C PRO A 159 -12.81 -26.00 -1.06
N GLU A 160 -13.12 -25.47 -2.25
CA GLU A 160 -12.36 -25.75 -3.47
C GLU A 160 -10.94 -25.21 -3.40
N VAL A 161 -10.76 -23.99 -2.88
CA VAL A 161 -9.44 -23.36 -2.72
C VAL A 161 -8.62 -24.07 -1.64
N ALA A 162 -9.28 -24.47 -0.55
CA ALA A 162 -8.65 -25.17 0.57
C ALA A 162 -8.29 -26.63 0.25
N ALA A 163 -9.03 -27.29 -0.67
CA ALA A 163 -8.75 -28.66 -1.10
C ALA A 163 -7.41 -28.80 -1.84
N MET A 164 -6.87 -27.70 -2.37
CA MET A 164 -5.55 -27.68 -3.02
C MET A 164 -4.40 -27.51 -2.03
N ASP A 165 -4.69 -27.28 -0.74
CA ASP A 165 -3.66 -27.00 0.25
C ASP A 165 -3.10 -28.26 0.91
N ALA A 166 -1.80 -28.24 1.16
CA ALA A 166 -1.12 -29.31 1.87
C ALA A 166 -1.40 -29.24 3.37
N ASP A 167 -1.55 -30.41 4.00
CA ASP A 167 -1.50 -30.52 5.46
C ASP A 167 -0.11 -30.09 5.94
N GLY A 168 -0.07 -29.24 6.97
CA GLY A 168 1.16 -28.76 7.59
C GLY A 168 2.09 -29.88 8.06
N ALA A 169 1.55 -31.07 8.39
CA ALA A 169 2.36 -32.25 8.75
C ALA A 169 3.27 -32.75 7.62
N THR A 170 2.98 -32.38 6.36
CA THR A 170 3.72 -32.81 5.17
C THR A 170 4.83 -31.85 4.74
N LEU A 171 4.97 -30.72 5.43
CA LEU A 171 5.98 -29.71 5.14
C LEU A 171 7.36 -30.12 5.68
N ILE A 172 8.35 -30.23 4.79
CA ILE A 172 9.72 -30.65 5.15
C ILE A 172 10.57 -29.43 5.55
N ASN A 173 11.08 -29.47 6.79
CA ASN A 173 12.17 -28.65 7.35
C ASN A 173 12.21 -27.17 6.93
N VAL A 174 11.42 -26.35 7.62
CA VAL A 174 11.85 -24.97 7.86
C VAL A 174 13.16 -25.02 8.64
N GLN A 175 14.24 -24.46 8.11
CA GLN A 175 15.56 -24.44 8.76
C GLN A 175 15.42 -23.93 10.19
N TYR A 176 15.60 -24.86 11.12
CA TYR A 176 15.44 -24.68 12.55
C TYR A 176 16.39 -23.59 13.05
N SER A 177 15.84 -22.52 13.63
CA SER A 177 16.60 -21.34 14.03
C SER A 177 16.68 -21.16 15.55
N GLY A 178 17.12 -22.18 16.29
CA GLY A 178 17.41 -21.99 17.72
C GLY A 178 17.63 -23.25 18.52
N ALA A 179 17.64 -23.13 19.85
CA ALA A 179 17.62 -24.26 20.77
C ALA A 179 16.18 -24.45 21.26
N HIS A 180 15.65 -25.68 21.22
CA HIS A 180 14.31 -25.98 21.71
C HIS A 180 14.31 -25.85 23.22
N THR A 181 13.90 -24.70 23.72
CA THR A 181 13.42 -24.60 25.10
C THR A 181 11.92 -24.49 25.00
N GLU A 182 11.20 -25.50 25.48
CA GLU A 182 9.76 -25.37 25.71
C GLU A 182 9.56 -24.21 26.67
N MET A 183 9.11 -23.08 26.13
CA MET A 183 8.69 -21.92 26.88
C MET A 183 7.22 -21.75 26.57
N CYS A 184 6.39 -21.68 27.59
CA CYS A 184 5.00 -21.29 27.45
C CYS A 184 4.87 -19.82 27.85
N CYS A 185 4.01 -19.08 27.16
CA CYS A 185 3.54 -17.80 27.68
C CYS A 185 2.80 -18.02 29.01
N GLY A 186 2.95 -17.09 29.95
CA GLY A 186 2.21 -17.14 31.21
C GLY A 186 0.70 -17.20 30.99
N LEU A 187 -0.01 -17.90 31.86
CA LEU A 187 -1.46 -17.96 31.83
C LEU A 187 -2.05 -16.60 32.21
N SER A 188 -2.88 -16.02 31.34
CA SER A 188 -3.72 -14.89 31.71
C SER A 188 -5.07 -15.36 32.26
N ASN A 189 -5.79 -14.44 32.91
CA ASN A 189 -7.12 -14.70 33.43
C ASN A 189 -8.21 -14.70 32.36
N ASN A 190 -7.87 -14.42 31.09
CA ASN A 190 -8.84 -14.35 29.99
C ASN A 190 -8.25 -14.99 28.72
N PRO A 191 -8.54 -16.28 28.46
CA PRO A 191 -7.98 -17.02 27.32
C PRO A 191 -8.44 -16.46 25.97
N ASP A 192 -9.63 -15.86 25.90
CA ASP A 192 -10.16 -15.26 24.67
C ASP A 192 -9.34 -14.03 24.25
N ARG A 193 -8.99 -13.19 25.22
CA ARG A 193 -8.11 -12.03 24.99
C ARG A 193 -6.70 -12.47 24.61
N ASP A 194 -6.20 -13.56 25.18
CA ASP A 194 -4.92 -14.15 24.79
C ASP A 194 -4.95 -14.57 23.32
N ALA A 195 -5.99 -15.31 22.90
CA ALA A 195 -6.16 -15.77 21.53
C ALA A 195 -6.19 -14.60 20.52
N ILE A 196 -6.97 -13.54 20.81
CA ILE A 196 -7.03 -12.34 19.98
C ILE A 196 -5.63 -11.70 19.85
N PHE A 197 -4.92 -11.58 20.98
CA PHE A 197 -3.58 -11.01 20.99
C PHE A 197 -2.58 -11.86 20.20
N TYR A 198 -2.64 -13.18 20.30
CA TYR A 198 -1.80 -14.09 19.53
C TYR A 198 -2.06 -14.00 18.03
N CYS A 199 -3.32 -13.94 17.61
CA CYS A 199 -3.69 -13.75 16.20
C CYS A 199 -3.16 -12.40 15.66
N TYR A 200 -3.23 -11.34 16.47
CA TYR A 200 -2.65 -10.03 16.14
C TYR A 200 -1.13 -10.08 15.95
N LEU A 201 -0.41 -10.73 16.87
CA LEU A 201 1.04 -10.90 16.76
C LEU A 201 1.41 -11.73 15.54
N ALA A 202 0.70 -12.84 15.29
CA ALA A 202 0.92 -13.69 14.13
C ALA A 202 0.70 -12.94 12.82
N ALA A 203 -0.41 -12.21 12.68
CA ALA A 203 -0.67 -11.39 11.49
C ALA A 203 0.39 -10.29 11.27
N SER A 204 1.01 -9.79 12.35
CA SER A 204 2.10 -8.81 12.22
C SER A 204 3.35 -9.38 11.54
N THR A 205 3.61 -10.70 11.64
CA THR A 205 4.79 -11.36 11.07
C THR A 205 4.72 -11.47 9.55
N LEU A 206 3.52 -11.34 8.95
CA LEU A 206 3.33 -11.33 7.49
C LEU A 206 4.19 -10.27 6.78
N ARG A 207 4.57 -9.18 7.47
CA ARG A 207 5.50 -8.19 6.92
C ARG A 207 6.88 -8.76 6.57
N LEU A 208 7.29 -9.88 7.17
CA LEU A 208 8.57 -10.54 6.91
C LEU A 208 8.68 -11.13 5.50
N PHE A 209 7.58 -11.22 4.74
CA PHE A 209 7.66 -11.55 3.31
C PHE A 209 8.39 -10.49 2.46
N THR A 210 8.53 -9.26 2.97
CA THR A 210 9.20 -8.16 2.27
C THR A 210 10.16 -7.36 3.14
N LYS A 211 10.04 -7.44 4.46
CA LYS A 211 10.86 -6.68 5.42
C LYS A 211 11.86 -7.59 6.10
N SER A 212 13.05 -7.04 6.35
CA SER A 212 14.11 -7.78 7.02
C SER A 212 13.76 -8.06 8.49
N PRO A 213 14.38 -9.09 9.09
CA PRO A 213 14.24 -9.39 10.52
C PRO A 213 14.50 -8.19 11.43
N GLU A 214 15.51 -7.37 11.12
CA GLU A 214 15.87 -6.18 11.91
C GLU A 214 14.76 -5.14 11.88
N ASN A 215 14.08 -5.01 10.73
CA ASN A 215 12.94 -4.11 10.60
C ASN A 215 11.77 -4.56 11.50
N TYR A 216 11.52 -5.86 11.58
CA TYR A 216 10.48 -6.42 12.44
C TYR A 216 10.81 -6.21 13.92
N ILE A 217 12.03 -6.54 14.33
CA ILE A 217 12.50 -6.37 15.73
C ILE A 217 12.45 -4.90 16.14
N GLY A 218 12.93 -3.99 15.28
CA GLY A 218 12.85 -2.55 15.54
C GLY A 218 11.42 -2.02 15.64
N ALA A 219 10.44 -2.69 15.03
CA ALA A 219 9.02 -2.34 15.11
C ALA A 219 8.28 -2.97 16.30
N TRP A 220 8.89 -3.93 17.01
CA TRP A 220 8.24 -4.75 18.02
C TRP A 220 7.49 -3.95 19.09
N THR A 221 8.15 -2.98 19.71
CA THR A 221 7.55 -2.13 20.75
C THR A 221 6.31 -1.39 20.23
N ASN A 222 6.37 -0.87 19.00
CA ASN A 222 5.24 -0.16 18.39
C ASN A 222 4.10 -1.13 18.03
N ILE A 223 4.40 -2.37 17.60
CA ILE A 223 3.40 -3.42 17.37
C ILE A 223 2.63 -3.70 18.67
N LEU A 224 3.34 -3.88 19.79
CA LEU A 224 2.70 -4.11 21.09
C LEU A 224 1.86 -2.92 21.56
N GLN A 225 2.39 -1.70 21.45
CA GLN A 225 1.69 -0.48 21.88
C GLN A 225 0.40 -0.21 21.09
N ARG A 226 0.40 -0.52 19.79
CA ARG A 226 -0.76 -0.28 18.91
C ARG A 226 -1.91 -1.23 19.14
N PHE A 227 -1.68 -2.39 19.77
CA PHE A 227 -2.72 -3.37 20.06
C PHE A 227 -3.90 -2.76 20.82
N CYS A 228 -3.64 -2.04 21.92
CA CYS A 228 -4.70 -1.43 22.73
C CYS A 228 -5.50 -0.38 21.94
N GLY A 229 -4.84 0.37 21.06
CA GLY A 229 -5.50 1.33 20.19
C GLY A 229 -6.47 0.69 19.18
N PHE A 230 -6.22 -0.55 18.77
CA PHE A 230 -7.14 -1.28 17.91
C PHE A 230 -8.24 -1.99 18.70
N TYR A 231 -7.89 -2.74 19.74
CA TYR A 231 -8.84 -3.64 20.40
C TYR A 231 -9.52 -3.07 21.64
N GLY A 232 -9.07 -1.91 22.15
CA GLY A 232 -9.66 -1.25 23.32
C GLY A 232 -9.29 -1.89 24.67
N PHE A 233 -8.34 -2.84 24.69
CA PHE A 233 -7.81 -3.42 25.92
C PHE A 233 -6.30 -3.62 25.85
N SER A 234 -5.64 -3.58 27.00
CA SER A 234 -4.19 -3.79 27.10
C SER A 234 -3.80 -5.22 26.71
N PRO A 235 -2.61 -5.45 26.12
CA PRO A 235 -2.08 -6.78 25.92
C PRO A 235 -2.21 -7.63 27.19
N PRO A 236 -2.84 -8.82 27.13
CA PRO A 236 -3.16 -9.61 28.32
C PRO A 236 -1.90 -10.27 28.92
N ILE A 237 -0.84 -10.39 28.12
CA ILE A 237 0.46 -10.89 28.51
C ILE A 237 1.56 -9.99 27.94
N THR A 238 2.75 -10.06 28.54
CA THR A 238 3.97 -9.47 27.98
C THR A 238 4.73 -10.57 27.23
N PRO A 239 4.68 -10.62 25.89
CA PRO A 239 5.42 -11.62 25.12
C PRO A 239 6.93 -11.37 25.23
N ILE A 240 7.71 -12.44 25.19
CA ILE A 240 9.17 -12.34 25.14
C ILE A 240 9.56 -11.68 23.81
N PRO A 241 10.48 -10.70 23.81
CA PRO A 241 10.87 -10.02 22.59
C PRO A 241 11.44 -10.96 21.52
N PRO A 242 11.17 -10.72 20.24
CA PRO A 242 11.70 -11.53 19.16
C PRO A 242 13.22 -11.44 19.08
N THR A 243 13.88 -12.56 18.81
CA THR A 243 15.34 -12.59 18.58
C THR A 243 15.67 -12.51 17.10
N GLN A 244 16.86 -11.98 16.79
CA GLN A 244 17.37 -11.91 15.42
C GLN A 244 17.42 -13.29 14.75
N GLN A 245 17.86 -14.31 15.50
CA GLN A 245 17.97 -15.67 15.00
C GLN A 245 16.60 -16.26 14.64
N ALA A 246 15.61 -16.13 15.52
CA ALA A 246 14.27 -16.65 15.29
C ALA A 246 13.61 -15.98 14.06
N MET A 247 13.65 -14.65 13.99
CA MET A 247 13.06 -13.89 12.89
C MET A 247 13.79 -14.15 11.56
N ALA A 248 15.11 -14.34 11.58
CA ALA A 248 15.86 -14.72 10.38
C ALA A 248 15.48 -16.12 9.88
N GLY A 249 15.27 -17.09 10.78
CA GLY A 249 14.76 -18.41 10.42
C GLY A 249 13.37 -18.36 9.81
N LEU A 250 12.45 -17.61 10.42
CA LEU A 250 11.10 -17.41 9.88
C LEU A 250 11.12 -16.73 8.50
N HIS A 251 11.93 -15.68 8.34
CA HIS A 251 12.10 -15.01 7.06
C HIS A 251 12.69 -15.94 5.98
N SER A 252 13.64 -16.80 6.35
CA SER A 252 14.19 -17.84 5.48
C SER A 252 13.09 -18.82 5.05
N ALA A 253 12.27 -19.29 6.00
CA ALA A 253 11.13 -20.17 5.75
C ALA A 253 10.17 -19.61 4.69
N PHE A 254 9.76 -18.35 4.85
CA PHE A 254 8.86 -17.65 3.92
C PHE A 254 9.45 -17.50 2.52
N SER A 255 10.78 -17.53 2.40
CA SER A 255 11.49 -17.38 1.14
C SER A 255 11.81 -18.72 0.48
N SER A 256 12.04 -19.79 1.26
CA SER A 256 12.51 -21.08 0.76
C SER A 256 11.39 -21.99 0.26
N ASP A 257 10.21 -21.96 0.89
CA ASP A 257 9.07 -22.78 0.50
C ASP A 257 8.00 -21.94 -0.21
N TYR A 258 7.73 -22.27 -1.47
CA TYR A 258 6.75 -21.57 -2.30
C TYR A 258 5.34 -21.60 -1.70
N ARG A 259 4.97 -22.65 -0.96
CA ARG A 259 3.66 -22.79 -0.31
C ARG A 259 3.42 -21.70 0.73
N MET A 260 4.47 -21.15 1.35
CA MET A 260 4.33 -20.02 2.27
C MET A 260 3.79 -18.78 1.55
N LYS A 261 4.31 -18.52 0.34
CA LYS A 261 3.82 -17.44 -0.51
C LYS A 261 2.39 -17.71 -0.97
N MET A 262 2.06 -18.95 -1.36
CA MET A 262 0.69 -19.27 -1.79
C MET A 262 -0.32 -19.16 -0.64
N THR A 263 0.07 -19.55 0.56
CA THR A 263 -0.73 -19.34 1.78
C THR A 263 -0.99 -17.85 2.00
N LEU A 264 0.06 -17.02 1.95
CA LEU A 264 -0.10 -15.56 2.02
C LEU A 264 -1.02 -15.03 0.91
N TYR A 265 -0.88 -15.51 -0.32
CA TYR A 265 -1.72 -15.10 -1.45
C TYR A 265 -3.20 -15.33 -1.15
N LYS A 266 -3.54 -16.54 -0.70
CA LYS A 266 -4.92 -16.93 -0.36
C LYS A 266 -5.47 -16.11 0.81
N LEU A 267 -4.66 -15.82 1.84
CA LEU A 267 -5.05 -14.90 2.92
C LEU A 267 -5.36 -13.50 2.37
N LEU A 268 -4.45 -12.93 1.58
CA LEU A 268 -4.64 -11.58 1.02
C LEU A 268 -5.86 -11.50 0.10
N TYR A 269 -6.08 -12.51 -0.74
CA TYR A 269 -7.26 -12.59 -1.62
C TYR A 269 -8.58 -12.58 -0.84
N HIS A 270 -8.63 -13.33 0.26
CA HIS A 270 -9.80 -13.39 1.14
C HIS A 270 -9.85 -12.25 2.14
N THR A 271 -9.07 -11.18 2.00
CA THR A 271 -9.18 -10.04 2.91
C THR A 271 -10.52 -9.32 2.71
N GLN A 272 -11.23 -9.02 3.81
CA GLN A 272 -12.45 -8.22 3.75
C GLN A 272 -12.14 -6.80 3.27
N ASN A 273 -12.92 -6.31 2.31
CA ASN A 273 -12.76 -4.96 1.75
C ASN A 273 -13.43 -3.86 2.58
N ASP A 274 -13.75 -4.10 3.87
CA ASP A 274 -14.33 -3.08 4.75
C ASP A 274 -13.29 -2.01 5.13
N MET A 275 -13.65 -0.75 4.84
CA MET A 275 -12.87 0.44 5.19
C MET A 275 -12.73 0.62 6.71
N LYS A 276 -13.68 0.13 7.51
CA LYS A 276 -13.65 0.23 8.98
C LYS A 276 -12.43 -0.44 9.60
N HIS A 277 -11.87 -1.44 8.93
CA HIS A 277 -10.74 -2.23 9.43
C HIS A 277 -9.46 -2.01 8.63
N GLU A 278 -9.46 -1.05 7.69
CA GLU A 278 -8.28 -0.70 6.88
C GLU A 278 -7.09 -0.33 7.79
N GLY A 279 -7.33 0.44 8.86
CA GLY A 279 -6.27 0.87 9.77
C GLY A 279 -5.46 -0.29 10.38
N LEU A 280 -6.14 -1.37 10.78
CA LEU A 280 -5.50 -2.57 11.34
C LEU A 280 -4.72 -3.32 10.26
N ARG A 281 -5.36 -3.65 9.13
CA ARG A 281 -4.75 -4.40 8.02
C ARG A 281 -3.52 -3.68 7.48
N ARG A 282 -3.69 -2.38 7.24
CA ARG A 282 -2.63 -1.48 6.81
C ARG A 282 -1.48 -1.55 7.79
N PHE A 283 -1.70 -1.27 9.07
CA PHE A 283 -0.65 -1.30 10.09
C PHE A 283 0.08 -2.65 10.19
N LEU A 284 -0.64 -3.77 10.14
CA LEU A 284 -0.07 -5.09 10.36
C LEU A 284 0.76 -5.58 9.17
N TYR A 285 0.24 -5.47 7.95
CA TYR A 285 0.89 -6.07 6.77
C TYR A 285 0.77 -5.27 5.48
N GLU A 286 -0.33 -4.57 5.17
CA GLU A 286 -0.52 -4.06 3.79
C GLU A 286 0.53 -3.01 3.38
N ILE A 287 0.90 -2.05 4.24
CA ILE A 287 1.95 -1.05 3.88
C ILE A 287 3.30 -1.73 3.62
N HIS A 288 3.53 -2.87 4.26
CA HIS A 288 4.79 -3.58 4.14
C HIS A 288 4.83 -4.42 2.86
N LEU A 289 3.71 -5.03 2.48
CA LEU A 289 3.61 -5.93 1.32
C LEU A 289 3.28 -5.19 0.01
N ALA A 290 2.40 -4.20 0.07
CA ALA A 290 1.89 -3.52 -1.11
C ALA A 290 2.98 -2.69 -1.80
N ASN A 291 3.01 -2.78 -3.14
CA ASN A 291 3.90 -2.07 -4.04
C ASN A 291 5.39 -2.18 -3.62
N SER A 292 5.79 -3.31 -3.03
CA SER A 292 7.13 -3.50 -2.49
C SER A 292 8.21 -3.27 -3.55
N GLY A 293 9.03 -2.24 -3.32
CA GLY A 293 10.09 -1.81 -4.23
C GLY A 293 9.62 -0.99 -5.45
N LEU A 294 8.32 -0.72 -5.58
CA LEU A 294 7.71 0.02 -6.71
C LEU A 294 7.32 1.45 -6.30
N HIS A 295 8.24 2.22 -5.69
CA HIS A 295 7.94 3.58 -5.21
C HIS A 295 7.40 4.50 -6.32
N ALA A 296 7.80 4.29 -7.58
CA ALA A 296 7.31 5.04 -8.73
C ALA A 296 5.77 5.10 -8.78
N VAL A 297 5.09 3.99 -8.48
CA VAL A 297 3.63 3.88 -8.54
C VAL A 297 2.96 4.81 -7.54
N GLY A 298 3.33 4.72 -6.26
CA GLY A 298 2.72 5.54 -5.20
C GLY A 298 3.02 7.03 -5.38
N ILE A 299 4.25 7.36 -5.79
CA ILE A 299 4.65 8.74 -6.06
C ILE A 299 3.86 9.30 -7.25
N PHE A 300 3.72 8.53 -8.33
CA PHE A 300 2.98 8.95 -9.50
C PHE A 300 1.48 9.14 -9.21
N ALA A 301 0.86 8.22 -8.45
CA ALA A 301 -0.54 8.36 -8.06
C ALA A 301 -0.78 9.64 -7.24
N ASN A 302 0.09 9.91 -6.26
CA ASN A 302 0.02 11.15 -5.47
C ASN A 302 0.27 12.39 -6.32
N LEU A 303 1.20 12.32 -7.29
CA LEU A 303 1.44 13.42 -8.22
C LEU A 303 0.22 13.72 -9.10
N CYS A 304 -0.48 12.70 -9.60
CA CYS A 304 -1.75 12.88 -10.32
C CYS A 304 -2.79 13.61 -9.45
N ILE A 305 -2.87 13.24 -8.16
CA ILE A 305 -3.79 13.87 -7.21
C ILE A 305 -3.39 15.33 -6.95
N SER A 306 -2.12 15.59 -6.65
CA SER A 306 -1.60 16.92 -6.33
C SER A 306 -1.73 17.89 -7.50
N LEU A 307 -1.49 17.42 -8.73
CA LEU A 307 -1.65 18.23 -9.94
C LEU A 307 -3.12 18.34 -10.39
N GLY A 308 -4.03 17.49 -9.89
CA GLY A 308 -5.41 17.43 -10.37
C GLY A 308 -5.56 16.93 -11.82
N MET A 309 -4.45 16.55 -12.47
CA MET A 309 -4.37 16.18 -13.88
C MET A 309 -4.67 14.69 -14.13
N ASN A 310 -5.08 14.40 -15.37
CA ASN A 310 -5.25 13.03 -15.83
C ASN A 310 -3.88 12.33 -15.98
N SER A 311 -3.76 11.08 -15.50
CA SER A 311 -2.53 10.30 -15.58
C SER A 311 -2.00 10.14 -17.02
N LYS A 312 -2.88 10.05 -18.02
CA LYS A 312 -2.53 9.99 -19.44
C LYS A 312 -1.74 11.23 -19.87
N HIS A 313 -2.21 12.42 -19.49
CA HIS A 313 -1.54 13.67 -19.83
C HIS A 313 -0.16 13.75 -19.17
N ILE A 314 -0.07 13.35 -17.90
CA ILE A 314 1.21 13.31 -17.19
C ILE A 314 2.18 12.35 -17.88
N LEU A 315 1.77 11.12 -18.18
CA LEU A 315 2.59 10.12 -18.87
C LEU A 315 3.03 10.59 -20.26
N GLN A 316 2.15 11.26 -21.00
CA GLN A 316 2.44 11.81 -22.34
C GLN A 316 3.51 12.89 -22.28
N THR A 317 3.38 13.84 -21.35
CA THR A 317 4.34 14.94 -21.20
C THR A 317 5.69 14.44 -20.69
N MET A 318 5.68 13.43 -19.82
CA MET A 318 6.90 12.78 -19.32
C MET A 318 7.61 11.90 -20.37
N TYR A 319 6.95 11.57 -21.49
CA TYR A 319 7.48 10.64 -22.48
C TYR A 319 8.83 11.07 -23.05
N THR A 320 9.82 10.19 -22.90
CA THR A 320 11.14 10.27 -23.53
C THR A 320 11.61 8.85 -23.88
N PRO A 321 12.34 8.64 -25.00
CA PRO A 321 12.89 7.33 -25.34
C PRO A 321 13.71 6.70 -24.21
N GLU A 322 14.33 7.50 -23.34
CA GLU A 322 15.10 7.02 -22.20
C GLU A 322 14.24 6.28 -21.15
N PHE A 323 12.99 6.74 -20.96
CA PHE A 323 12.06 6.20 -19.96
C PHE A 323 10.86 5.48 -20.58
N GLU A 324 10.92 5.13 -21.87
CA GLU A 324 9.82 4.48 -22.60
C GLU A 324 9.32 3.23 -21.83
N ARG A 325 10.24 2.37 -21.39
CA ARG A 325 9.88 1.14 -20.66
C ARG A 325 9.21 1.41 -19.31
N GLN A 326 9.63 2.45 -18.59
CA GLN A 326 9.04 2.85 -17.32
C GLN A 326 7.66 3.45 -17.52
N ILE A 327 7.50 4.29 -18.55
CA ILE A 327 6.23 4.94 -18.88
C ILE A 327 5.22 3.92 -19.36
N ASP A 328 5.63 2.98 -20.22
CA ASP A 328 4.78 1.87 -20.66
C ASP A 328 4.35 0.99 -19.47
N ALA A 329 5.28 0.61 -18.59
CA ALA A 329 4.93 -0.19 -17.41
C ALA A 329 4.02 0.57 -16.44
N LEU A 330 4.22 1.88 -16.26
CA LEU A 330 3.35 2.71 -15.43
C LEU A 330 1.96 2.88 -16.05
N SER A 331 1.87 2.97 -17.38
CA SER A 331 0.62 2.93 -18.12
C SER A 331 -0.11 1.61 -17.93
N ASP A 332 0.59 0.47 -18.06
CA ASP A 332 0.04 -0.87 -17.79
C ASP A 332 -0.46 -0.98 -16.34
N PHE A 333 0.27 -0.40 -15.40
CA PHE A 333 -0.11 -0.34 -13.99
C PHE A 333 -1.38 0.50 -13.77
N VAL A 334 -1.44 1.70 -14.37
CA VAL A 334 -2.65 2.55 -14.32
C VAL A 334 -3.85 1.82 -14.89
N ARG A 335 -3.69 1.07 -15.99
CA ARG A 335 -4.76 0.24 -16.56
C ARG A 335 -5.26 -0.78 -15.55
N MET A 336 -4.38 -1.52 -14.87
CA MET A 336 -4.81 -2.47 -13.83
C MET A 336 -5.55 -1.77 -12.67
N MET A 337 -5.12 -0.57 -12.28
CA MET A 337 -5.79 0.20 -11.22
C MET A 337 -7.20 0.69 -11.60
N THR A 338 -7.49 0.81 -12.89
CA THR A 338 -8.73 1.43 -13.39
C THR A 338 -9.67 0.45 -14.09
N THR A 339 -9.20 -0.74 -14.44
CA THR A 339 -10.01 -1.76 -15.12
C THR A 339 -11.12 -2.24 -14.18
N LYS A 340 -12.37 -2.18 -14.67
CA LYS A 340 -13.59 -2.65 -13.96
C LYS A 340 -13.98 -4.08 -14.34
N GLY A 341 -13.03 -4.87 -14.86
CA GLY A 341 -13.28 -6.22 -15.36
C GLY A 341 -13.17 -7.28 -14.26
N GLU A 342 -13.81 -8.42 -14.48
CA GLU A 342 -13.68 -9.61 -13.63
C GLU A 342 -12.19 -9.94 -13.44
N GLY A 343 -11.78 -10.11 -12.18
CA GLY A 343 -10.41 -10.49 -11.83
C GLY A 343 -9.48 -9.36 -11.39
N TYR A 344 -9.96 -8.13 -11.12
CA TYR A 344 -9.13 -7.05 -10.55
C TYR A 344 -9.72 -6.34 -9.30
N ASP A 345 -10.88 -6.80 -8.82
CA ASP A 345 -11.62 -6.20 -7.71
C ASP A 345 -10.94 -6.32 -6.34
N LYS A 346 -10.22 -7.41 -6.08
CA LYS A 346 -9.40 -7.65 -4.88
C LYS A 346 -8.06 -6.91 -4.93
N ARG A 347 -7.66 -6.39 -6.11
CA ARG A 347 -6.46 -5.55 -6.31
C ARG A 347 -5.15 -6.24 -5.93
N MET A 348 -5.05 -7.54 -6.20
CA MET A 348 -3.89 -8.38 -5.87
C MET A 348 -2.61 -7.94 -6.59
N TRP A 349 -2.73 -7.21 -7.70
CA TRP A 349 -1.61 -6.54 -8.38
C TRP A 349 -0.75 -5.69 -7.42
N ARG A 350 -1.32 -5.14 -6.34
CA ARG A 350 -0.57 -4.41 -5.30
C ARG A 350 0.49 -5.27 -4.64
N PHE A 351 0.26 -6.58 -4.54
CA PHE A 351 1.15 -7.54 -3.91
C PHE A 351 1.97 -8.32 -4.93
N GLY A 352 1.84 -8.06 -6.23
CA GLY A 352 2.41 -8.89 -7.29
C GLY A 352 3.92 -9.14 -7.15
N ARG A 353 4.67 -8.16 -6.61
CA ARG A 353 6.12 -8.27 -6.33
C ARG A 353 6.50 -9.29 -5.25
N VAL A 354 5.56 -9.63 -4.36
CA VAL A 354 5.75 -10.67 -3.33
C VAL A 354 5.77 -12.06 -3.98
N PHE A 355 4.93 -12.26 -4.99
CA PHE A 355 4.69 -13.55 -5.64
C PHE A 355 5.53 -13.74 -6.91
N ASN A 356 5.78 -12.65 -7.64
CA ASN A 356 6.66 -12.65 -8.80
C ASN A 356 7.64 -11.48 -8.72
N GLU A 357 8.93 -11.78 -8.53
CA GLU A 357 9.97 -10.76 -8.48
C GLU A 357 10.13 -10.00 -9.81
N ASN A 358 9.73 -10.59 -10.93
CA ASN A 358 9.78 -9.95 -12.24
C ASN A 358 8.57 -9.06 -12.53
N PHE A 359 7.52 -9.10 -11.69
CA PHE A 359 6.36 -8.23 -11.83
C PHE A 359 6.78 -6.76 -11.75
N MET A 360 6.48 -6.01 -12.81
CA MET A 360 6.80 -4.59 -12.93
C MET A 360 8.26 -4.26 -12.62
N SER A 361 9.18 -5.14 -13.01
CA SER A 361 10.60 -5.01 -12.68
C SER A 361 11.25 -3.73 -13.22
N THR A 362 10.71 -3.18 -14.31
CA THR A 362 11.12 -1.89 -14.87
C THR A 362 10.78 -0.69 -13.98
N LEU A 363 9.78 -0.81 -13.11
CA LEU A 363 9.37 0.22 -12.14
C LEU A 363 10.02 0.04 -10.76
N GLN A 364 10.84 -1.00 -10.58
CA GLN A 364 11.56 -1.19 -9.33
C GLN A 364 12.53 -0.04 -9.11
N THR A 365 12.52 0.53 -7.91
CA THR A 365 13.35 1.70 -7.59
C THR A 365 14.84 1.43 -7.81
N LYS A 366 15.31 0.20 -7.58
CA LYS A 366 16.69 -0.19 -7.89
C LYS A 366 17.01 -0.20 -9.40
N ALA A 367 16.02 -0.47 -10.25
CA ALA A 367 16.17 -0.53 -11.70
C ALA A 367 15.94 0.83 -12.38
N CYS A 368 15.13 1.72 -11.79
CA CYS A 368 14.81 3.03 -12.34
C CYS A 368 15.00 4.20 -11.33
N PRO A 369 16.15 4.32 -10.63
CA PRO A 369 16.31 5.29 -9.56
C PRO A 369 16.18 6.75 -10.02
N LYS A 370 16.61 7.06 -11.25
CA LYS A 370 16.51 8.40 -11.85
C LYS A 370 15.05 8.78 -12.14
N PHE A 371 14.28 7.85 -12.71
CA PHE A 371 12.85 8.05 -12.97
C PHE A 371 12.08 8.29 -11.67
N VAL A 372 12.35 7.50 -10.63
CA VAL A 372 11.76 7.70 -9.30
C VAL A 372 12.17 9.05 -8.70
N TYR A 373 13.43 9.45 -8.84
CA TYR A 373 13.90 10.73 -8.33
C TYR A 373 13.21 11.92 -9.01
N ILE A 374 13.01 11.89 -10.34
CA ILE A 374 12.28 12.93 -11.07
C ILE A 374 10.84 13.05 -10.54
N LEU A 375 10.12 11.93 -10.44
CA LEU A 375 8.76 11.89 -9.88
C LEU A 375 8.72 12.43 -8.44
N ALA A 376 9.69 12.05 -7.61
CA ALA A 376 9.79 12.48 -6.23
C ALA A 376 10.05 13.99 -6.11
N CYS A 377 10.92 14.54 -6.96
CA CYS A 377 11.16 15.98 -7.04
C CYS A 377 9.90 16.75 -7.44
N MET A 378 9.19 16.27 -8.47
CA MET A 378 7.95 16.90 -8.90
C MET A 378 6.92 16.92 -7.77
N LEU A 379 6.67 15.77 -7.14
CA LEU A 379 5.69 15.68 -6.06
C LEU A 379 6.10 16.50 -4.83
N LYS A 380 7.40 16.56 -4.49
CA LYS A 380 7.88 17.41 -3.40
C LYS A 380 7.65 18.89 -3.66
N THR A 381 7.77 19.33 -4.92
CA THR A 381 7.50 20.73 -5.29
C THR A 381 6.01 21.06 -5.22
N GLU A 382 5.14 20.13 -5.64
CA GLU A 382 3.68 20.34 -5.64
C GLU A 382 3.04 20.17 -4.26
N ASP A 383 3.51 19.22 -3.44
CA ASP A 383 3.03 19.01 -2.07
C ASP A 383 4.21 18.86 -1.08
N PRO A 384 4.90 19.97 -0.75
CA PRO A 384 6.05 19.93 0.16
C PRO A 384 5.69 19.48 1.58
N ALA A 385 4.46 19.78 2.01
CA ALA A 385 4.00 19.50 3.37
C ALA A 385 3.88 18.00 3.62
N LYS A 386 3.32 17.24 2.66
CA LYS A 386 3.15 15.78 2.78
C LYS A 386 4.38 14.99 2.38
N CYS A 387 5.33 15.59 1.64
CA CYS A 387 6.43 14.86 0.99
C CYS A 387 7.83 15.20 1.52
N ARG A 388 7.95 15.61 2.79
CA ARG A 388 9.24 16.04 3.39
C ARG A 388 10.39 15.05 3.16
N ASN A 389 10.11 13.76 3.34
CA ASN A 389 11.11 12.68 3.31
C ASN A 389 11.07 11.86 2.01
N ILE A 390 10.37 12.31 0.97
CA ILE A 390 10.22 11.52 -0.27
C ILE A 390 11.55 11.29 -1.01
N LEU A 391 12.51 12.19 -0.82
CA LEU A 391 13.86 12.09 -1.36
C LEU A 391 14.78 11.19 -0.53
N ASP A 392 14.30 10.71 0.63
CA ASP A 392 15.08 9.85 1.52
C ASP A 392 15.07 8.36 1.15
N ILE A 393 14.48 8.00 0.01
CA ILE A 393 14.47 6.61 -0.46
C ILE A 393 15.92 6.16 -0.70
N VAL A 394 16.33 5.05 -0.07
CA VAL A 394 17.73 4.59 -0.04
C VAL A 394 18.35 4.49 -1.45
N GLN A 395 17.61 3.94 -2.41
CA GLN A 395 18.08 3.74 -3.78
C GLN A 395 18.28 5.04 -4.56
N ILE A 396 17.57 6.13 -4.22
CA ILE A 396 17.76 7.43 -4.87
C ILE A 396 18.77 8.31 -4.10
N LYS A 397 18.97 8.08 -2.79
CA LYS A 397 20.06 8.71 -2.02
C LYS A 397 21.43 8.42 -2.63
N GLY A 398 21.62 7.20 -3.14
CA GLY A 398 22.86 6.74 -3.77
C GLY A 398 23.18 7.36 -5.14
N LEU A 399 22.29 8.19 -5.71
CA LEU A 399 22.60 8.94 -6.93
C LEU A 399 23.67 10.01 -6.66
N SER A 400 24.56 10.26 -7.63
CA SER A 400 25.53 11.35 -7.52
C SER A 400 24.86 12.72 -7.58
N GLU A 401 25.46 13.72 -6.95
CA GLU A 401 24.90 15.09 -6.92
C GLU A 401 24.73 15.68 -8.33
N ALA A 402 25.65 15.38 -9.26
CA ALA A 402 25.52 15.78 -10.66
C ALA A 402 24.26 15.18 -11.31
N VAL A 403 23.95 13.90 -11.06
CA VAL A 403 22.74 13.25 -11.57
C VAL A 403 21.49 13.83 -10.92
N LYS A 404 21.52 14.06 -9.61
CA LYS A 404 20.41 14.68 -8.87
C LYS A 404 20.09 16.07 -9.42
N MET A 405 21.09 16.92 -9.65
CA MET A 405 20.90 18.25 -10.24
C MET A 405 20.23 18.19 -11.62
N LYS A 406 20.72 17.30 -12.51
CA LYS A 406 20.10 17.09 -13.83
C LYS A 406 18.64 16.62 -13.72
N CYS A 407 18.37 15.65 -12.85
CA CYS A 407 17.01 15.14 -12.64
C CYS A 407 16.07 16.20 -12.03
N SER A 408 16.56 17.04 -11.12
CA SER A 408 15.79 18.16 -10.56
C SER A 408 15.44 19.19 -11.63
N LEU A 409 16.38 19.51 -12.54
CA LEU A 409 16.11 20.42 -13.66
C LEU A 409 15.05 19.84 -14.60
N VAL A 410 15.13 18.54 -14.90
CA VAL A 410 14.11 17.83 -15.66
C VAL A 410 12.75 17.93 -14.98
N ALA A 411 12.66 17.63 -13.68
CA ALA A 411 11.43 17.72 -12.90
C ALA A 411 10.80 19.12 -12.99
N GLN A 412 11.60 20.17 -12.81
CA GLN A 412 11.13 21.55 -12.91
C GLN A 412 10.61 21.88 -14.32
N ASN A 413 11.32 21.45 -15.35
CA ASN A 413 10.91 21.67 -16.74
C ASN A 413 9.60 20.95 -17.09
N LEU A 414 9.36 19.77 -16.50
CA LEU A 414 8.11 19.03 -16.65
C LEU A 414 6.96 19.76 -15.93
N LEU A 415 7.16 20.20 -14.69
CA LEU A 415 6.17 21.00 -13.95
C LEU A 415 5.78 22.27 -14.69
N ASN A 416 6.76 23.00 -15.23
CA ASN A 416 6.49 24.19 -16.04
C ASN A 416 5.65 23.85 -17.28
N ALA A 417 5.94 22.74 -17.95
CA ALA A 417 5.16 22.28 -19.11
C ALA A 417 3.71 21.92 -18.73
N PHE A 418 3.48 21.33 -17.56
CA PHE A 418 2.14 21.04 -17.07
C PHE A 418 1.32 22.32 -16.84
N ARG A 419 1.92 23.30 -16.16
CA ARG A 419 1.27 24.60 -15.87
C ARG A 419 0.96 25.38 -17.14
N SER A 420 1.91 25.45 -18.08
CA SER A 420 1.67 26.11 -19.38
C SER A 420 0.61 25.43 -20.24
N SER A 421 0.33 24.14 -20.01
CA SER A 421 -0.75 23.42 -20.70
C SER A 421 -2.14 23.65 -20.09
N GLU A 422 -2.22 24.02 -18.81
CA GLU A 422 -3.48 24.40 -18.15
C GLU A 422 -3.93 25.80 -18.60
N ASP A 423 -3.00 26.76 -18.62
CA ASP A 423 -3.27 28.14 -19.07
C ASP A 423 -3.84 28.21 -20.49
N GLN A 424 -3.40 27.30 -21.39
CA GLN A 424 -3.92 27.22 -22.76
C GLN A 424 -5.33 26.61 -22.85
N ASN A 425 -5.66 25.66 -21.98
CA ASN A 425 -6.99 25.04 -21.96
C ASN A 425 -8.03 25.97 -21.32
N GLU A 426 -7.65 26.79 -20.33
CA GLU A 426 -8.53 27.83 -19.78
C GLU A 426 -8.76 28.98 -20.76
N ALA A 427 -7.73 29.40 -21.52
CA ALA A 427 -7.86 30.45 -22.53
C ALA A 427 -8.67 30.04 -23.78
N LEU A 428 -8.80 28.74 -24.05
CA LEU A 428 -9.65 28.19 -25.13
C LEU A 428 -11.09 27.93 -24.69
N ALA A 429 -11.36 27.90 -23.38
CA ALA A 429 -12.69 27.69 -22.80
C ALA A 429 -13.41 29.00 -22.43
N GLN A 430 -12.68 30.13 -22.43
CA GLN A 430 -13.21 31.50 -22.36
C GLN A 430 -13.43 32.05 -23.77
#